data_AF-A0ABD0Q4E5-F1
#
_entry.id   AF-A0ABD0Q4E5-F1
#
_cell.length_a   1.000
_cell.length_b   1.000
_cell.length_c   1.000
_cell.angle_alpha   90.00
_cell.angle_beta   90.00
_cell.angle_gamma   90.00
#
_symmetry.space_group_name_H-M   'P 1'
#
loop_
_entity.id
_entity.type
_entity.pdbx_description
1 polymer ?
#
loop_
_entity_poly.entity_id
_entity_poly.type
_entity_poly.pdbx_seq_one_letter_code
_entity_poly.pdbx_strand_id
1 'polypeptide(L)'
;IIELQEAAQINAGLQPANLGRNTSLHDMKTVVKTWRNRLPIVSDDLSHWSSIFMWRQHHYQAIVTAYETNTQHDPNTNNAMLGVHASASAIIQYGKIARKQGLVNVALDILSRIHTIPTVPIVDCFQKIRQQVKCYLQLAGVMGKNECMQ
;
A
#
# COMPACT_ATOMS: atom_id res chain seq x y z
N ILE A 1 -13.10 14.34 6.51
CA ILE A 1 -14.40 13.83 7.02
C ILE A 1 -14.75 12.49 6.36
N ILE A 2 -14.74 12.38 5.02
CA ILE A 2 -15.08 11.12 4.31
C ILE A 2 -14.14 9.96 4.69
N GLU A 3 -12.82 10.12 4.58
CA GLU A 3 -11.88 9.04 4.93
C GLU A 3 -11.97 8.63 6.41
N LEU A 4 -12.30 9.57 7.31
CA LEU A 4 -12.48 9.27 8.74
C LEU A 4 -13.71 8.36 8.96
N GLN A 5 -14.80 8.61 8.24
CA GLN A 5 -16.01 7.79 8.31
C GLN A 5 -15.76 6.39 7.74
N GLU A 6 -15.01 6.30 6.63
CA GLU A 6 -14.58 5.04 6.03
C GLU A 6 -13.66 4.23 6.97
N ALA A 7 -12.74 4.91 7.66
CA ALA A 7 -11.90 4.31 8.69
C ALA A 7 -12.71 3.80 9.88
N ALA A 8 -13.73 4.54 10.31
CA ALA A 8 -14.63 4.11 11.36
C ALA A 8 -15.40 2.83 10.96
N GLN A 9 -15.78 2.70 9.69
CA GLN A 9 -16.40 1.47 9.16
C GLN A 9 -15.45 0.28 9.22
N ILE A 10 -14.18 0.46 8.83
CA ILE A 10 -13.16 -0.59 9.00
C ILE A 10 -13.07 -0.99 10.48
N ASN A 11 -12.90 -0.02 11.38
CA ASN A 11 -12.73 -0.30 12.80
C ASN A 11 -13.97 -0.99 13.44
N ALA A 12 -15.18 -0.67 12.98
CA ALA A 12 -16.40 -1.34 13.40
C ALA A 12 -16.47 -2.80 12.91
N GLY A 13 -15.97 -3.06 11.70
CA GLY A 13 -15.84 -4.41 11.15
C GLY A 13 -14.76 -5.26 11.82
N LEU A 14 -13.74 -4.62 12.40
CA LEU A 14 -12.66 -5.28 13.16
C LEU A 14 -13.04 -5.59 14.61
N GLN A 15 -14.18 -5.09 15.11
CA GLN A 15 -14.65 -5.42 16.45
C GLN A 15 -14.88 -6.93 16.59
N PRO A 16 -14.55 -7.55 17.75
CA PRO A 16 -14.65 -9.00 17.95
C PRO A 16 -16.02 -9.59 17.57
N ALA A 17 -17.11 -8.86 17.83
CA ALA A 17 -18.46 -9.30 17.51
C ALA A 17 -18.77 -9.36 15.99
N ASN A 18 -18.05 -8.59 15.18
CA ASN A 18 -18.26 -8.41 13.73
C ASN A 18 -17.17 -9.06 12.87
N LEU A 19 -16.02 -9.38 13.46
CA LEU A 19 -14.88 -9.93 12.75
C LEU A 19 -15.25 -11.26 12.08
N GLY A 20 -14.92 -11.38 10.79
CA GLY A 20 -15.23 -12.57 9.98
C GLY A 20 -16.66 -12.63 9.43
N ARG A 21 -17.56 -11.71 9.80
CA ARG A 21 -18.89 -11.63 9.17
C ARG A 21 -18.76 -11.21 7.70
N ASN A 22 -19.52 -11.87 6.82
CA ASN A 22 -19.51 -11.59 5.38
C ASN A 22 -19.81 -10.12 5.05
N THR A 23 -20.78 -9.50 5.72
CA THR A 23 -21.14 -8.09 5.52
C THR A 23 -19.97 -7.17 5.89
N SER A 24 -19.40 -7.33 7.09
CA SER A 24 -18.27 -6.52 7.56
C SER A 24 -17.04 -6.68 6.67
N LEU A 25 -16.75 -7.91 6.21
CA LEU A 25 -15.67 -8.17 5.26
C LEU A 25 -15.91 -7.50 3.90
N HIS A 26 -17.15 -7.54 3.39
CA HIS A 26 -17.51 -6.88 2.14
C HIS A 26 -17.33 -5.37 2.22
N ASP A 27 -17.78 -4.75 3.30
CA ASP A 27 -17.65 -3.31 3.52
C ASP A 27 -16.19 -2.89 3.61
N MET A 28 -15.36 -3.63 4.36
CA MET A 28 -13.91 -3.39 4.43
C MET A 28 -13.24 -3.50 3.06
N LYS A 29 -13.56 -4.54 2.27
CA LYS A 29 -13.04 -4.68 0.90
C LYS A 29 -13.42 -3.49 0.02
N THR A 30 -14.64 -2.98 0.19
CA THR A 30 -15.13 -1.81 -0.54
C THR A 30 -14.35 -0.55 -0.16
N VAL A 31 -14.12 -0.30 1.14
CA VAL A 31 -13.31 0.84 1.60
C VAL A 31 -11.88 0.75 1.07
N VAL A 32 -11.22 -0.40 1.21
CA VAL A 32 -9.85 -0.61 0.72
C VAL A 32 -9.76 -0.36 -0.79
N LYS A 33 -10.76 -0.82 -1.56
CA LYS A 33 -10.85 -0.57 -3.00
C LYS A 33 -11.03 0.91 -3.31
N THR A 34 -11.86 1.62 -2.54
CA THR A 34 -12.09 3.05 -2.68
C THR A 34 -10.82 3.84 -2.41
N TRP A 35 -10.10 3.57 -1.33
CA TRP A 35 -8.81 4.20 -1.03
C TRP A 35 -7.79 3.97 -2.15
N ARG A 36 -7.72 2.76 -2.70
CA ARG A 36 -6.83 2.46 -3.83
C ARG A 36 -7.16 3.30 -5.08
N ASN A 37 -8.42 3.64 -5.29
CA ASN A 37 -8.88 4.41 -6.46
C ASN A 37 -8.84 5.93 -6.21
N ARG A 38 -8.96 6.38 -4.96
CA ARG A 38 -8.89 7.78 -4.54
C ARG A 38 -7.48 8.11 -4.06
N LEU A 39 -6.61 8.43 -5.02
CA LEU A 39 -5.24 8.82 -4.75
C LEU A 39 -5.07 10.34 -4.94
N PRO A 40 -4.13 10.97 -4.22
CA PRO A 40 -3.72 12.34 -4.52
C PRO A 40 -3.23 12.48 -5.96
N ILE A 41 -3.14 13.72 -6.42
CA ILE A 41 -2.63 14.04 -7.74
C ILE A 41 -1.11 13.86 -7.73
N VAL A 42 -0.55 13.46 -8.87
CA VAL A 42 0.91 13.24 -9.02
C VAL A 42 1.71 14.51 -8.71
N SER A 43 1.13 15.69 -8.90
CA SER A 43 1.74 16.99 -8.62
C SER A 43 1.68 17.40 -7.16
N ASP A 44 0.91 16.70 -6.32
CA ASP A 44 0.83 17.03 -4.90
C ASP A 44 2.16 16.73 -4.20
N ASP A 45 2.47 17.53 -3.19
CA ASP A 45 3.71 17.40 -2.43
C ASP A 45 3.88 15.99 -1.83
N LEU A 46 5.13 15.51 -1.82
CA LEU A 46 5.43 14.19 -1.29
C LEU A 46 5.10 14.08 0.22
N SER A 47 5.11 15.19 0.96
CA SER A 47 4.65 15.25 2.35
C SER A 47 3.16 14.92 2.51
N HIS A 48 2.33 15.36 1.56
CA HIS A 48 0.91 15.03 1.51
C HIS A 48 0.71 13.54 1.21
N TRP A 49 1.46 13.01 0.23
CA TRP A 49 1.49 11.57 -0.06
C TRP A 49 1.93 10.74 1.15
N SER A 50 2.96 11.19 1.87
CA SER A 50 3.48 10.54 3.08
C SER A 50 2.42 10.46 4.17
N SER A 51 1.71 11.56 4.41
CA SER A 51 0.66 11.63 5.43
C SER A 51 -0.47 10.65 5.14
N ILE A 52 -0.97 10.62 3.90
CA ILE A 52 -2.03 9.69 3.48
C ILE A 52 -1.53 8.23 3.54
N PHE A 53 -0.30 7.99 3.08
CA PHE A 53 0.30 6.66 3.12
C PHE A 53 0.40 6.13 4.55
N MET A 54 0.98 6.91 5.47
CA MET A 54 1.14 6.52 6.87
C MET A 54 -0.20 6.25 7.54
N TRP A 55 -1.18 7.11 7.29
CA TRP A 55 -2.52 6.95 7.84
C TRP A 55 -3.21 5.68 7.34
N ARG A 56 -3.15 5.39 6.03
CA ARG A 56 -3.73 4.15 5.47
C ARG A 56 -2.97 2.91 5.92
N GLN A 57 -1.65 2.99 6.02
CA GLN A 57 -0.81 1.89 6.50
C GLN A 57 -1.20 1.47 7.93
N HIS A 58 -1.51 2.42 8.80
CA HIS A 58 -2.01 2.14 10.15
C HIS A 58 -3.29 1.29 10.12
N HIS A 59 -4.23 1.62 9.25
CA HIS A 59 -5.49 0.88 9.12
C HIS A 59 -5.29 -0.50 8.49
N TYR A 60 -4.42 -0.63 7.50
CA TYR A 60 -4.11 -1.92 6.89
C TYR A 60 -3.45 -2.86 7.91
N GLN A 61 -2.53 -2.34 8.73
CA GLN A 61 -1.90 -3.13 9.79
C GLN A 61 -2.94 -3.60 10.82
N ALA A 62 -3.89 -2.73 11.20
CA ALA A 62 -4.98 -3.12 12.10
C ALA A 62 -5.81 -4.29 11.54
N ILE A 63 -6.09 -4.29 10.23
CA ILE A 63 -6.79 -5.41 9.56
C ILE A 63 -5.97 -6.69 9.67
N VAL A 64 -4.67 -6.65 9.34
CA VAL A 64 -3.77 -7.81 9.41
C VAL A 64 -3.76 -8.39 10.83
N THR A 65 -3.46 -7.55 11.83
CA THR A 65 -3.36 -7.96 13.23
C THR A 65 -4.67 -8.53 13.76
N ALA A 66 -5.82 -7.93 13.43
CA ALA A 66 -7.12 -8.42 13.90
C ALA A 66 -7.42 -9.84 13.40
N TYR A 67 -7.17 -10.11 12.11
CA TYR A 67 -7.38 -11.45 11.54
C TYR A 67 -6.32 -12.46 11.99
N GLU A 68 -5.05 -12.10 12.06
CA GLU A 68 -3.99 -13.01 12.56
C GLU A 68 -4.22 -13.43 14.02
N THR A 69 -4.72 -12.53 14.86
CA THR A 69 -4.95 -12.79 16.29
C THR A 69 -6.21 -13.64 16.53
N ASN A 70 -7.28 -13.40 15.77
CA ASN A 70 -8.61 -13.94 16.10
C ASN A 70 -9.09 -15.06 15.17
N THR A 71 -8.50 -15.25 13.97
CA THR A 71 -8.98 -16.25 13.00
C THR A 71 -8.03 -17.43 12.79
N GLN A 72 -7.27 -17.82 13.81
CA GLN A 72 -6.35 -18.97 13.75
C GLN A 72 -7.01 -20.33 13.40
N HIS A 73 -8.34 -20.40 13.34
CA HIS A 73 -9.08 -21.67 13.28
C HIS A 73 -9.75 -21.98 11.94
N ASP A 74 -9.63 -21.14 10.91
CA ASP A 74 -10.19 -21.47 9.58
C ASP A 74 -9.16 -21.28 8.43
N PRO A 75 -8.46 -22.35 8.02
CA PRO A 75 -7.42 -22.29 7.00
C PRO A 75 -7.91 -21.89 5.60
N ASN A 76 -9.22 -21.92 5.34
CA ASN A 76 -9.78 -21.59 4.03
C ASN A 76 -10.03 -20.09 3.82
N THR A 77 -9.93 -19.26 4.88
CA THR A 77 -10.29 -17.84 4.78
C THR A 77 -9.18 -16.93 5.31
N ASN A 78 -8.10 -16.79 4.53
CA ASN A 78 -6.98 -15.86 4.82
C ASN A 78 -7.38 -14.38 4.60
N ASN A 79 -8.32 -13.87 5.40
CA ASN A 79 -8.81 -12.50 5.34
C ASN A 79 -7.73 -11.46 5.71
N ALA A 80 -6.73 -11.83 6.49
CA ALA A 80 -5.55 -11.00 6.75
C ALA A 80 -4.85 -10.56 5.45
N MET A 81 -4.94 -11.38 4.39
CA MET A 81 -4.36 -11.08 3.08
C MET A 81 -4.92 -9.79 2.46
N LEU A 82 -6.12 -9.34 2.84
CA LEU A 82 -6.67 -8.05 2.42
C LEU A 82 -5.76 -6.89 2.87
N GLY A 83 -5.37 -6.86 4.15
CA GLY A 83 -4.52 -5.81 4.70
C GLY A 83 -3.07 -5.91 4.21
N VAL A 84 -2.57 -7.13 4.03
CA VAL A 84 -1.25 -7.41 3.46
C VAL A 84 -1.16 -6.86 2.02
N HIS A 85 -2.10 -7.24 1.16
CA HIS A 85 -2.14 -6.79 -0.23
C HIS A 85 -2.33 -5.27 -0.35
N ALA A 86 -3.19 -4.69 0.50
CA ALA A 86 -3.41 -3.25 0.55
C ALA A 86 -2.13 -2.48 0.94
N SER A 87 -1.38 -2.97 1.94
CA SER A 87 -0.10 -2.42 2.36
C SER A 87 0.94 -2.47 1.24
N ALA A 88 1.12 -3.64 0.63
CA ALA A 88 2.07 -3.83 -0.46
C ALA A 88 1.73 -2.93 -1.66
N SER A 89 0.45 -2.87 -2.04
CA SER A 89 -0.05 -1.99 -3.10
C SER A 89 0.23 -0.52 -2.80
N ALA A 90 0.03 -0.07 -1.56
CA ALA A 90 0.29 1.31 -1.16
C ALA A 90 1.78 1.67 -1.26
N ILE A 91 2.68 0.78 -0.82
CA ILE A 91 4.14 0.95 -0.94
C ILE A 91 4.53 1.11 -2.42
N ILE A 92 4.01 0.24 -3.29
CA ILE A 92 4.31 0.26 -4.72
C ILE A 92 3.80 1.54 -5.38
N GLN A 93 2.59 1.99 -5.04
CA GLN A 93 2.07 3.26 -5.56
C GLN A 93 2.90 4.43 -5.09
N TYR A 94 3.29 4.48 -3.81
CA TYR A 94 4.14 5.53 -3.29
C TYR A 94 5.47 5.62 -4.05
N GLY A 95 6.15 4.48 -4.21
CA GLY A 95 7.40 4.42 -4.97
C GLY A 95 7.22 4.87 -6.42
N LYS A 96 6.08 4.53 -7.05
CA LYS A 96 5.74 5.00 -8.39
C LYS A 96 5.61 6.53 -8.46
N ILE A 97 4.98 7.17 -7.47
CA ILE A 97 4.80 8.62 -7.44
C ILE A 97 6.11 9.34 -7.16
N ALA A 98 6.86 8.92 -6.14
CA ALA A 98 8.19 9.47 -5.84
C ALA A 98 9.10 9.44 -7.08
N ARG A 99 9.09 8.33 -7.83
CA ARG A 99 9.82 8.22 -9.10
C ARG A 99 9.31 9.22 -10.16
N LYS A 100 7.99 9.34 -10.31
CA LYS A 100 7.38 10.29 -11.28
C LYS A 100 7.70 11.75 -10.96
N GLN A 101 7.91 12.08 -9.69
CA GLN A 101 8.35 13.41 -9.25
C GLN A 101 9.88 13.61 -9.38
N GLY A 102 10.62 12.63 -9.93
CA GLY A 102 12.07 12.71 -10.10
C GLY A 102 12.89 12.23 -8.89
N LEU A 103 12.25 11.89 -7.78
CA LEU A 103 12.89 11.45 -6.54
C LEU A 103 13.14 9.94 -6.55
N VAL A 104 14.02 9.49 -7.44
CA VAL A 104 14.22 8.05 -7.69
C VAL A 104 14.83 7.31 -6.49
N ASN A 105 15.75 7.94 -5.77
CA ASN A 105 16.34 7.34 -4.56
C ASN A 105 15.28 7.13 -3.47
N VAL A 106 14.39 8.10 -3.28
CA VAL A 106 13.26 7.97 -2.35
C VAL A 106 12.30 6.88 -2.80
N ALA A 107 12.06 6.75 -4.11
CA ALA A 107 11.25 5.66 -4.64
C ALA A 107 11.84 4.28 -4.33
N LEU A 108 13.15 4.09 -4.50
CA LEU A 108 13.83 2.84 -4.19
C LEU A 108 13.80 2.51 -2.70
N ASP A 109 14.03 3.51 -1.84
CA ASP A 109 13.93 3.37 -0.38
C ASP A 109 12.52 2.90 0.03
N ILE A 110 11.47 3.55 -0.47
CA ILE A 110 10.10 3.15 -0.15
C ILE A 110 9.78 1.74 -0.65
N LEU A 111 10.20 1.37 -1.87
CA LEU A 111 10.00 0.02 -2.40
C LEU A 111 10.71 -1.07 -1.58
N SER A 112 11.80 -0.73 -0.89
CA SER A 112 12.51 -1.66 0.00
C SER A 112 11.66 -2.03 1.23
N ARG A 113 10.78 -1.14 1.67
CA ARG A 113 9.86 -1.37 2.81
C ARG A 113 8.89 -2.52 2.57
N ILE A 114 8.69 -2.98 1.33
CA ILE A 114 7.87 -4.17 1.07
C ILE A 114 8.42 -5.41 1.79
N HIS A 115 9.73 -5.44 2.08
CA HIS A 115 10.37 -6.54 2.81
C HIS A 115 10.02 -6.56 4.30
N THR A 116 9.38 -5.51 4.84
CA THR A 116 8.85 -5.53 6.21
C THR A 116 7.53 -6.28 6.32
N ILE A 117 6.94 -6.69 5.19
CA ILE A 117 5.73 -7.50 5.15
C ILE A 117 6.16 -8.98 5.10
N PRO A 118 5.79 -9.83 6.10
CA PRO A 118 6.30 -11.20 6.19
C PRO A 118 5.97 -12.08 4.99
N THR A 119 4.74 -11.98 4.46
CA THR A 119 4.25 -12.82 3.36
C THR A 119 3.64 -11.95 2.27
N VAL A 120 4.46 -11.50 1.32
CA VAL A 120 4.01 -10.66 0.20
C VAL A 120 3.43 -11.54 -0.92
N PRO A 121 2.21 -11.27 -1.41
CA PRO A 121 1.67 -11.95 -2.59
C PRO A 121 2.57 -11.82 -3.82
N ILE A 122 2.65 -12.89 -4.63
CA ILE A 122 3.49 -12.90 -5.83
C ILE A 122 3.14 -11.79 -6.83
N VAL A 123 1.86 -11.43 -6.91
CA VAL A 123 1.38 -10.33 -7.74
C VAL A 123 2.01 -8.99 -7.33
N ASP A 124 2.14 -8.74 -6.03
CA ASP A 124 2.73 -7.51 -5.51
C ASP A 124 4.25 -7.51 -5.67
N CYS A 125 4.89 -8.66 -5.48
CA CYS A 125 6.32 -8.84 -5.75
C CYS A 125 6.65 -8.48 -7.21
N PHE A 126 5.87 -8.99 -8.17
CA PHE A 126 6.02 -8.66 -9.58
C PHE A 126 5.88 -7.15 -9.83
N GLN A 127 4.85 -6.51 -9.25
CA GLN A 127 4.64 -5.07 -9.41
C GLN A 127 5.78 -4.25 -8.80
N LYS A 128 6.32 -4.67 -7.65
CA LYS A 128 7.50 -4.06 -7.02
C LYS A 128 8.73 -4.17 -7.91
N ILE A 129 9.04 -5.35 -8.45
CA ILE A 129 10.16 -5.55 -9.38
C ILE A 129 10.01 -4.64 -10.60
N ARG A 130 8.82 -4.61 -11.21
CA ARG A 130 8.53 -3.73 -12.34
C ARG A 130 8.80 -2.26 -12.01
N GLN A 131 8.47 -1.84 -10.80
CA GLN A 131 8.68 -0.47 -10.35
C GLN A 131 10.17 -0.18 -10.05
N GLN A 132 10.92 -1.13 -9.49
CA GLN A 132 12.36 -1.02 -9.31
C GLN A 132 13.10 -0.91 -10.65
N VAL A 133 12.75 -1.74 -11.64
CA VAL A 133 13.32 -1.64 -13.00
C VAL A 133 13.11 -0.25 -13.58
N LYS A 134 11.90 0.32 -13.44
CA LYS A 134 11.62 1.69 -13.89
C LYS A 134 12.43 2.77 -13.16
N CYS A 135 12.75 2.57 -11.89
CA CYS A 135 13.64 3.46 -11.15
C CYS A 135 15.05 3.42 -11.73
N TYR A 136 15.62 2.23 -11.90
CA TYR A 136 16.99 2.10 -12.44
C TYR A 136 17.11 2.59 -13.88
N LEU A 137 16.11 2.37 -14.73
CA LEU A 137 16.06 2.93 -16.08
C LEU A 137 16.08 4.47 -16.07
N GLN A 138 15.37 5.09 -15.12
CA GLN A 138 15.36 6.54 -15.00
C GLN A 138 16.69 7.09 -14.48
N LEU A 139 17.35 6.40 -13.53
CA LEU A 139 18.70 6.76 -13.09
C LEU A 139 19.70 6.69 -14.24
N ALA A 140 19.70 5.60 -15.00
CA ALA A 140 20.57 5.42 -16.16
C ALA A 140 20.34 6.50 -17.23
N GLY A 141 19.07 6.84 -17.52
CA GLY A 141 18.72 7.88 -18.48
C GLY A 141 19.10 9.30 -18.03
N VAL A 142 19.16 9.57 -16.73
CA VAL A 142 19.66 10.85 -16.19
C VAL A 142 21.19 10.91 -16.30
N MET A 143 21.89 9.82 -15.98
CA MET A 143 23.36 9.76 -16.07
C MET A 143 23.85 9.95 -17.51
N GLY A 144 23.25 9.26 -18.49
CA GLY A 144 23.64 9.41 -19.90
C GLY A 144 23.36 10.80 -20.50
N LYS A 145 22.47 11.61 -19.90
CA LYS A 145 22.26 13.01 -20.31
C LYS A 145 23.36 13.93 -19.80
N ASN A 146 23.96 13.64 -18.65
CA ASN A 146 25.04 14.44 -18.09
C ASN A 146 26.37 14.23 -18.85
N GLU A 147 26.57 13.06 -19.44
CA GLU A 147 27.75 12.74 -20.25
C GLU A 147 27.72 13.39 -21.65
N CYS A 148 26.53 13.67 -22.21
CA CYS A 148 26.40 14.40 -23.50
C CYS A 148 26.51 15.94 -23.36
N MET A 149 26.68 16.47 -22.14
CA MET A 149 26.79 17.91 -21.88
C MET A 149 28.18 18.33 -21.36
N GLN A 150 29.17 17.44 -21.40
CA GLN A 150 30.60 17.75 -21.21
C GLN A 150 31.35 17.69 -22.54
#